data_AF-A0A175W3W4-F1
#
_entry.id   AF-A0A175W3W4-F1
#
_cell.length_a   1.000
_cell.length_b   1.000
_cell.length_c   1.000
_cell.angle_alpha   90.00
_cell.angle_beta   90.00
_cell.angle_gamma   90.00
#
_symmetry.space_group_name_H-M   'P 1'
#
loop_
_entity.id
_entity.type
_entity.pdbx_description
1 polymer ?
#
loop_
_entity_poly.entity_id
_entity_poly.type
_entity_poly.pdbx_seq_one_letter_code
_entity_poly.pdbx_strand_id
1 'polypeptide(L)'
;MPLLAARARVVESAEAAQHVYDYVIVGAGTAGLTLADRLTEDGKRTVLVVEIGSFYDPESPTEPGCSFAVPSVPQASLLNRSTVALVGNCVGGSSAINGMALMRGTARDYDIWAELGGKSSDWAWKDMLPYFKKAIHLREPDPEYAAEFNLTYDPGVWGQFADTRVYSSWSRTLRQSYKVGYAALRKVPGLAFPRDGNGGTHGVFYYPISKDPTTDSRSYSRTGHWDGITRPNYHMIVGMRVNKINLRHKRAVSVQFVPADGSGTAPTTVRAKREVILSAGALRTPQILQLSGIGPKGLLESAGIDVEIDLPGVGANFQDHPIGPSVQFNWTSPLPPSPPPNILNDQGLSAVMGLPLVAPDTFGTLSQKYASQDISKYLPTGTHPTVVKGQKAMQMILASEMRDNKLSFVNYIVSGLPSSQPIAFRIMSRGTVNINVTSPESAPVIDYRALTNPIDLDLMIAYVRFMRWHFTTHFAEYNVTEVAPGAELQTDEQLAQFVVQEYSPTGFHPVGTAAKLPRALGGVVDEELVVYGTENLRVVDASVMPTIVAATTQQTVYAIAEKVSASRRWYGG
;
A
#
# COMPACT_ATOMS: atom_id res chain seq x y z
N MET A 1 21.34 41.82 9.15
CA MET A 1 20.29 40.92 8.59
C MET A 1 20.69 39.49 8.88
N PRO A 2 20.05 38.78 9.82
CA PRO A 2 20.46 37.42 10.13
C PRO A 2 19.81 36.44 9.14
N LEU A 3 20.67 35.71 8.40
CA LEU A 3 20.49 34.37 7.80
C LEU A 3 19.06 33.78 7.83
N LEU A 4 18.14 34.34 7.05
CA LEU A 4 16.79 33.80 6.84
C LEU A 4 16.68 32.90 5.58
N ALA A 5 17.80 32.58 4.91
CA ALA A 5 17.80 32.04 3.55
C ALA A 5 18.26 30.57 3.41
N ALA A 6 18.10 29.71 4.43
CA ALA A 6 18.63 28.34 4.34
C ALA A 6 17.77 27.26 5.00
N ARG A 7 16.43 27.36 4.99
CA ARG A 7 15.57 26.25 5.46
C ARG A 7 14.74 25.69 4.32
N ALA A 8 14.43 24.38 4.37
CA ALA A 8 13.29 23.89 3.59
C ALA A 8 12.08 24.73 4.04
N ARG A 9 11.35 25.29 3.07
CA ARG A 9 10.41 26.38 3.35
C ARG A 9 9.03 26.05 2.81
N VAL A 10 8.03 26.27 3.67
CA VAL A 10 6.65 26.44 3.22
C VAL A 10 6.56 27.82 2.58
N VAL A 11 6.24 27.85 1.29
CA VAL A 11 6.11 29.07 0.50
C VAL A 11 4.64 29.34 0.19
N GLU A 12 4.29 30.61 0.02
CA GLU A 12 2.95 31.00 -0.41
C GLU A 12 2.72 30.62 -1.87
N SER A 13 1.47 30.34 -2.24
CA SER A 13 1.09 29.96 -3.61
C SER A 13 1.51 31.03 -4.63
N ALA A 14 1.32 32.31 -4.30
CA ALA A 14 1.72 33.44 -5.13
C ALA A 14 3.24 33.56 -5.29
N GLU A 15 4.02 33.25 -4.25
CA GLU A 15 5.49 33.23 -4.32
C GLU A 15 5.95 32.09 -5.23
N ALA A 16 5.38 30.89 -5.06
CA ALA A 16 5.74 29.74 -5.87
C ALA A 16 5.42 29.92 -7.36
N ALA A 17 4.29 30.57 -7.68
CA ALA A 17 3.85 30.83 -9.05
C ALA A 17 4.81 31.73 -9.85
N GLN A 18 5.64 32.52 -9.16
CA GLN A 18 6.65 33.38 -9.80
C GLN A 18 7.90 32.61 -10.24
N HIS A 19 8.07 31.36 -9.80
CA HIS A 19 9.26 30.56 -10.03
C HIS A 19 9.03 29.45 -11.06
N VAL A 20 10.14 28.97 -11.63
CA VAL A 20 10.20 27.72 -12.40
C VAL A 20 11.06 26.74 -11.61
N TYR A 21 10.49 25.59 -11.27
CA TYR A 21 11.19 24.56 -10.52
C TYR A 21 11.81 23.53 -11.46
N ASP A 22 12.93 22.91 -11.12
CA ASP A 22 13.41 21.74 -11.86
C ASP A 22 12.39 20.61 -11.78
N TYR A 23 11.87 20.34 -10.59
CA TYR A 23 10.85 19.31 -10.34
C TYR A 23 9.65 19.87 -9.60
N VAL A 24 8.46 19.45 -10.01
CA VAL A 24 7.23 19.64 -9.23
C VAL A 24 6.68 18.27 -8.83
N ILE A 25 6.58 18.04 -7.53
CA ILE A 25 6.06 16.79 -6.94
C ILE A 25 4.66 17.06 -6.40
N VAL A 26 3.71 16.21 -6.78
CA VAL A 26 2.32 16.31 -6.38
C VAL A 26 2.04 15.32 -5.26
N GLY A 27 1.86 15.83 -4.05
CA GLY A 27 1.66 15.07 -2.81
C GLY A 27 2.92 15.00 -1.96
N ALA A 28 2.86 15.53 -0.74
CA ALA A 28 3.85 15.37 0.33
C ALA A 28 3.61 14.08 1.14
N GLY A 29 3.29 12.99 0.44
CA GLY A 29 3.05 11.68 1.05
C GLY A 29 4.34 10.91 1.35
N THR A 30 4.20 9.59 1.53
CA THR A 30 5.31 8.67 1.78
C THR A 30 6.38 8.75 0.69
N ALA A 31 6.00 8.61 -0.57
CA ALA A 31 6.93 8.68 -1.70
C ALA A 31 7.37 10.12 -2.02
N GLY A 32 6.43 11.07 -2.04
CA GLY A 32 6.71 12.43 -2.49
C GLY A 32 7.76 13.15 -1.64
N LEU A 33 7.69 13.03 -0.31
CA LEU A 33 8.72 13.61 0.56
C LEU A 33 10.07 12.91 0.41
N THR A 34 10.07 11.59 0.27
CA THR A 34 11.29 10.82 0.03
C THR A 34 12.02 11.30 -1.22
N LEU A 35 11.29 11.46 -2.34
CA LEU A 35 11.87 11.97 -3.59
C LEU A 35 12.36 13.41 -3.46
N ALA A 36 11.59 14.28 -2.80
CA ALA A 36 11.94 15.68 -2.63
C ALA A 36 13.21 15.85 -1.78
N ASP A 37 13.37 15.03 -0.72
CA ASP A 37 14.61 14.96 0.05
C ASP A 37 15.78 14.58 -0.87
N ARG A 38 15.69 13.45 -1.59
CA ARG A 38 16.81 12.98 -2.43
C ARG A 38 17.14 13.92 -3.60
N LEU A 39 16.14 14.55 -4.23
CA LEU A 39 16.36 15.49 -5.34
C LEU A 39 17.05 16.78 -4.92
N THR A 40 16.83 17.21 -3.68
CA THR A 40 17.35 18.49 -3.18
C THR A 40 18.71 18.35 -2.52
N GLU A 41 19.16 17.12 -2.21
CA GLU A 41 20.39 16.82 -1.48
C GLU A 41 21.65 17.48 -2.03
N ASP A 42 21.80 17.57 -3.35
CA ASP A 42 23.02 18.12 -3.97
C ASP A 42 23.00 19.66 -4.11
N GLY A 43 21.90 20.32 -3.75
CA GLY A 43 21.72 21.77 -3.85
C GLY A 43 21.59 22.32 -5.28
N LYS A 44 21.66 21.48 -6.32
CA LYS A 44 21.69 21.93 -7.72
C LYS A 44 20.32 22.06 -8.37
N ARG A 45 19.30 21.41 -7.81
CA ARG A 45 17.96 21.30 -8.39
C ARG A 45 16.93 21.91 -7.45
N THR A 46 16.02 22.70 -8.01
CA THR A 46 14.88 23.24 -7.23
C THR A 46 13.70 22.29 -7.28
N VAL A 47 13.10 22.02 -6.12
CA VAL A 47 11.93 21.15 -5.99
C VAL A 47 10.81 21.91 -5.30
N LEU A 48 9.62 21.84 -5.89
CA LEU A 48 8.38 22.21 -5.23
C LEU A 48 7.55 20.95 -4.96
N VAL A 49 7.11 20.78 -3.72
CA VAL A 49 6.09 19.79 -3.35
C VAL A 49 4.76 20.50 -3.12
N VAL A 50 3.68 20.01 -3.73
CA VAL A 50 2.32 20.55 -3.52
C VAL A 50 1.48 19.52 -2.78
N GLU A 51 1.07 19.85 -1.55
CA GLU A 51 0.30 18.98 -0.66
C GLU A 51 -1.12 19.51 -0.45
N ILE A 52 -2.09 18.59 -0.49
CA ILE A 52 -3.51 18.91 -0.28
C ILE A 52 -3.83 19.17 1.19
N GLY A 53 -3.19 18.44 2.10
CA GLY A 53 -3.34 18.59 3.54
C GLY A 53 -2.42 19.65 4.15
N SER A 54 -2.41 19.66 5.49
CA SER A 54 -1.63 20.58 6.33
C SER A 54 -0.62 19.84 7.21
N PHE A 55 0.16 20.60 8.00
CA PHE A 55 0.92 20.03 9.10
C PHE A 55 0.01 19.74 10.29
N TYR A 56 0.25 18.61 10.94
CA TYR A 56 -0.48 18.14 12.12
C TYR A 56 0.51 17.68 13.19
N ASP A 57 0.04 17.50 14.41
CA ASP A 57 0.85 16.92 15.48
C ASP A 57 1.15 15.44 15.17
N PRO A 58 2.43 15.02 15.06
CA PRO A 58 2.82 13.62 14.86
C PRO A 58 2.27 12.65 15.92
N GLU A 59 1.98 13.12 17.14
CA GLU A 59 1.43 12.32 18.22
C GLU A 59 -0.10 12.19 18.17
N SER A 60 -0.76 12.96 17.30
CA SER A 60 -2.22 12.99 17.16
C SER A 60 -2.68 12.52 15.77
N PRO A 61 -2.46 11.24 15.38
CA PRO A 61 -2.82 10.73 14.05
C PRO A 61 -4.33 10.70 13.79
N THR A 62 -5.16 10.88 14.82
CA THR A 62 -6.62 10.99 14.74
C THR A 62 -7.12 12.43 14.77
N GLU A 63 -6.22 13.43 14.69
CA GLU A 63 -6.62 14.83 14.65
C GLU A 63 -7.57 15.07 13.46
N PRO A 64 -8.72 15.74 13.67
CA PRO A 64 -9.66 16.05 12.60
C PRO A 64 -8.99 16.74 11.41
N GLY A 65 -9.22 16.22 10.21
CA GLY A 65 -8.64 16.75 8.96
C GLY A 65 -7.30 16.12 8.57
N CYS A 66 -6.61 15.40 9.46
CA CYS A 66 -5.36 14.67 9.14
C CYS A 66 -5.59 13.47 8.21
N SER A 67 -6.85 13.08 8.00
CA SER A 67 -7.26 12.07 7.02
C SER A 67 -8.52 12.49 6.28
N PHE A 68 -8.70 11.97 5.06
CA PHE A 68 -9.97 12.02 4.37
C PHE A 68 -10.54 10.61 4.18
N ALA A 69 -11.86 10.52 4.31
CA ALA A 69 -12.65 9.32 4.10
C ALA A 69 -13.33 9.40 2.74
N VAL A 70 -13.02 8.47 1.83
CA VAL A 70 -13.71 8.37 0.53
C VAL A 70 -14.63 7.15 0.55
N PRO A 71 -15.95 7.33 0.49
CA PRO A 71 -16.87 6.21 0.42
C PRO A 71 -16.72 5.48 -0.93
N SER A 72 -16.79 4.15 -0.89
CA SER A 72 -16.91 3.35 -2.10
C SER A 72 -18.34 3.37 -2.63
N VAL A 73 -18.50 3.01 -3.91
CA VAL A 73 -19.82 2.60 -4.41
C VAL A 73 -20.32 1.37 -3.64
N PRO A 74 -21.65 1.15 -3.58
CA PRO A 74 -22.23 -0.06 -3.03
C PRO A 74 -21.65 -1.31 -3.70
N GLN A 75 -21.27 -2.30 -2.91
CA GLN A 75 -20.69 -3.54 -3.41
C GLN A 75 -21.78 -4.62 -3.54
N ALA A 76 -22.17 -4.94 -4.77
CA ALA A 76 -23.29 -5.86 -5.03
C ALA A 76 -23.11 -7.24 -4.35
N SER A 77 -21.90 -7.80 -4.38
CA SER A 77 -21.58 -9.08 -3.74
C SER A 77 -21.47 -9.01 -2.21
N LEU A 78 -21.58 -7.81 -1.62
CA LEU A 78 -21.54 -7.57 -0.17
C LEU A 78 -22.85 -6.96 0.33
N LEU A 79 -23.99 -7.43 -0.18
CA LEU A 79 -25.32 -6.96 0.23
C LEU A 79 -25.51 -5.44 0.01
N ASN A 80 -24.88 -4.89 -1.03
CA ASN A 80 -24.85 -3.45 -1.34
C ASN A 80 -24.28 -2.56 -0.22
N ARG A 81 -23.47 -3.12 0.69
CA ARG A 81 -22.72 -2.31 1.65
C ARG A 81 -21.64 -1.51 0.93
N SER A 82 -21.52 -0.24 1.27
CA SER A 82 -20.35 0.58 0.96
C SER A 82 -19.31 0.44 2.07
N THR A 83 -18.04 0.64 1.73
CA THR A 83 -16.96 0.84 2.70
C THR A 83 -16.38 2.25 2.57
N VAL A 84 -15.42 2.59 3.43
CA VAL A 84 -14.69 3.85 3.37
C VAL A 84 -13.21 3.55 3.19
N ALA A 85 -12.59 4.19 2.20
CA ALA A 85 -11.14 4.25 2.10
C ALA A 85 -10.62 5.44 2.94
N LEU A 86 -9.77 5.16 3.91
CA LEU A 86 -9.10 6.18 4.71
C LEU A 86 -7.73 6.51 4.12
N VAL A 87 -7.44 7.79 3.94
CA VAL A 87 -6.17 8.27 3.36
C VAL A 87 -5.63 9.43 4.18
N GLY A 88 -4.31 9.49 4.36
CA GLY A 88 -3.69 10.65 5.01
C GLY A 88 -3.88 11.92 4.20
N ASN A 89 -4.31 12.98 4.87
CA ASN A 89 -4.57 14.32 4.35
C ASN A 89 -3.67 15.32 5.08
N CYS A 90 -2.37 15.06 5.05
CA CYS A 90 -1.39 15.78 5.85
C CYS A 90 0.00 15.64 5.25
N VAL A 91 0.92 16.51 5.67
CA VAL A 91 2.34 16.35 5.36
C VAL A 91 2.85 15.04 5.98
N GLY A 92 3.23 14.10 5.13
CA GLY A 92 3.54 12.71 5.47
C GLY A 92 2.58 11.69 4.82
N GLY A 93 1.40 12.15 4.40
CA GLY A 93 0.33 11.32 3.83
C GLY A 93 -0.04 10.14 4.73
N SER A 94 -0.39 9.01 4.14
CA SER A 94 -0.86 7.84 4.90
C SER A 94 0.17 7.26 5.89
N SER A 95 1.47 7.55 5.76
CA SER A 95 2.46 7.12 6.76
C SER A 95 2.28 7.82 8.12
N ALA A 96 1.65 8.99 8.13
CA ALA A 96 1.33 9.73 9.35
C ALA A 96 0.18 9.12 10.16
N ILE A 97 -0.74 8.38 9.51
CA ILE A 97 -1.97 7.89 10.14
C ILE A 97 -2.09 6.35 10.22
N ASN A 98 -1.18 5.62 9.59
CA ASN A 98 -1.31 4.16 9.50
C ASN A 98 -1.06 3.43 10.84
N GLY A 99 -1.28 2.11 10.83
CA GLY A 99 -1.05 1.23 11.98
C GLY A 99 0.41 0.91 12.32
N MET A 100 1.38 1.59 11.70
CA MET A 100 2.84 1.47 11.95
C MET A 100 3.49 0.10 11.69
N ALA A 101 2.74 -0.97 11.40
CA ALA A 101 3.31 -2.27 11.09
C ALA A 101 4.25 -2.23 9.87
N LEU A 102 5.52 -2.62 10.07
CA LEU A 102 6.53 -2.67 9.02
C LEU A 102 6.85 -4.10 8.64
N MET A 103 6.26 -4.51 7.51
CA MET A 103 6.52 -5.80 6.87
C MET A 103 6.92 -5.56 5.41
N ARG A 104 7.63 -6.52 4.82
CA ARG A 104 7.90 -6.59 3.38
C ARG A 104 7.20 -7.81 2.79
N GLY A 105 6.91 -7.75 1.49
CA GLY A 105 6.47 -8.93 0.77
C GLY A 105 7.54 -10.01 0.75
N THR A 106 7.17 -11.21 0.31
CA THR A 106 8.16 -12.25 -0.01
C THR A 106 9.01 -11.82 -1.20
N ALA A 107 10.16 -12.46 -1.42
CA ALA A 107 10.98 -12.20 -2.60
C ALA A 107 10.16 -12.40 -3.88
N ARG A 108 9.28 -13.41 -3.89
CA ARG A 108 8.44 -13.73 -5.03
C ARG A 108 7.45 -12.61 -5.39
N ASP A 109 6.98 -11.81 -4.43
CA ASP A 109 6.13 -10.64 -4.70
C ASP A 109 6.77 -9.69 -5.72
N TYR A 110 8.05 -9.38 -5.52
CA TYR A 110 8.81 -8.45 -6.35
C TYR A 110 9.31 -9.14 -7.63
N ASP A 111 9.67 -10.42 -7.55
CA ASP A 111 10.05 -11.19 -8.74
C ASP A 111 8.89 -11.28 -9.75
N ILE A 112 7.64 -11.31 -9.29
CA ILE A 112 6.46 -11.22 -10.16
C ILE A 112 6.40 -9.86 -10.87
N TRP A 113 6.78 -8.76 -10.22
CA TRP A 113 6.83 -7.45 -10.86
C TRP A 113 7.84 -7.43 -12.02
N ALA A 114 8.98 -8.08 -11.83
CA ALA A 114 9.99 -8.25 -12.87
C ALA A 114 9.50 -9.17 -14.00
N GLU A 115 8.88 -10.29 -13.67
CA GLU A 115 8.30 -11.21 -14.64
C GLU A 115 7.26 -10.53 -15.54
N LEU A 116 6.40 -9.69 -14.95
CA LEU A 116 5.40 -8.90 -15.66
C LEU A 116 6.02 -7.77 -16.51
N GLY A 117 7.16 -7.23 -16.10
CA GLY A 117 7.93 -6.21 -16.84
C GLY A 117 8.76 -6.79 -18.00
N GLY A 118 9.11 -8.07 -17.92
CA GLY A 118 9.92 -8.79 -18.91
C GLY A 118 11.42 -8.85 -18.55
N LYS A 119 12.24 -9.42 -19.44
CA LYS A 119 13.62 -9.82 -19.16
C LYS A 119 14.56 -8.69 -18.69
N SER A 120 14.28 -7.45 -19.08
CA SER A 120 15.10 -6.27 -18.71
C SER A 120 14.61 -5.59 -17.45
N SER A 121 13.55 -6.10 -16.81
CA SER A 121 13.02 -5.50 -15.59
C SER A 121 14.00 -5.68 -14.43
N ASP A 122 14.19 -4.62 -13.67
CA ASP A 122 15.05 -4.55 -12.49
C ASP A 122 14.22 -4.29 -11.22
N TRP A 123 13.01 -4.87 -11.18
CA TRP A 123 12.06 -4.76 -10.07
C TRP A 123 11.95 -6.04 -9.22
N ALA A 124 12.85 -7.01 -9.43
CA ALA A 124 12.90 -8.25 -8.66
C ALA A 124 13.39 -7.98 -7.22
N TRP A 125 13.24 -8.96 -6.33
CA TRP A 125 13.64 -8.80 -4.91
C TRP A 125 15.08 -8.32 -4.75
N LYS A 126 16.00 -8.96 -5.47
CA LYS A 126 17.43 -8.64 -5.44
C LYS A 126 17.72 -7.19 -5.82
N ASP A 127 16.91 -6.61 -6.70
CA ASP A 127 17.08 -5.26 -7.24
C ASP A 127 16.40 -4.22 -6.35
N MET A 128 15.34 -4.62 -5.62
CA MET A 128 14.63 -3.78 -4.66
C MET A 128 15.28 -3.74 -3.28
N LEU A 129 15.95 -4.82 -2.85
CA LEU A 129 16.55 -4.94 -1.52
C LEU A 129 17.51 -3.79 -1.15
N PRO A 130 18.41 -3.31 -2.03
CA PRO A 130 19.25 -2.15 -1.71
C PRO A 130 18.45 -0.91 -1.33
N TYR A 131 17.29 -0.70 -1.95
CA TYR A 131 16.44 0.46 -1.70
C TYR A 131 15.56 0.29 -0.46
N PHE A 132 15.16 -0.94 -0.13
CA PHE A 132 14.61 -1.24 1.20
C PHE A 132 15.61 -0.90 2.30
N LYS A 133 16.88 -1.26 2.12
CA LYS A 133 17.95 -0.92 3.07
C LYS A 133 18.20 0.59 3.13
N LYS A 134 18.15 1.30 2.01
CA LYS A 134 18.33 2.76 2.01
C LYS A 134 17.16 3.50 2.66
N ALA A 135 15.94 2.96 2.53
CA ALA A 135 14.72 3.62 2.97
C ALA A 135 14.55 3.68 4.49
N ILE A 136 14.95 2.63 5.21
CA ILE A 136 14.59 2.46 6.63
C ILE A 136 15.80 2.02 7.44
N HIS A 137 16.02 2.73 8.55
CA HIS A 137 17.04 2.40 9.54
C HIS A 137 16.41 1.56 10.66
N LEU A 138 16.83 0.30 10.77
CA LEU A 138 16.37 -0.57 11.86
C LEU A 138 17.16 -0.26 13.13
N ARG A 139 16.46 0.00 14.22
CA ARG A 139 17.03 0.10 15.55
C ARG A 139 16.86 -1.23 16.26
N GLU A 140 17.98 -1.77 16.73
CA GLU A 140 18.03 -3.07 17.38
C GLU A 140 17.17 -3.10 18.65
N PRO A 141 16.52 -4.24 18.96
CA PRO A 141 15.76 -4.37 20.19
C PRO A 141 16.71 -4.43 21.39
N ASP A 142 16.20 -4.06 22.56
CA ASP A 142 16.90 -4.35 23.82
C ASP A 142 17.16 -5.87 23.93
N PRO A 143 18.38 -6.33 24.27
CA PRO A 143 18.71 -7.75 24.28
C PRO A 143 17.88 -8.60 25.25
N GLU A 144 17.53 -8.08 26.43
CA GLU A 144 16.73 -8.82 27.42
C GLU A 144 15.30 -8.98 26.92
N TYR A 145 14.75 -7.89 26.39
CA TYR A 145 13.41 -7.90 25.80
C TYR A 145 13.33 -8.76 24.53
N ALA A 146 14.39 -8.77 23.73
CA ALA A 146 14.52 -9.65 22.57
C ALA A 146 14.53 -11.13 22.99
N ALA A 147 15.26 -11.48 24.06
CA ALA A 147 15.25 -12.83 24.60
C ALA A 147 13.88 -13.24 25.15
N GLU A 148 13.15 -12.32 25.79
CA GLU A 148 11.82 -12.58 26.33
C GLU A 148 10.80 -13.00 25.26
N PHE A 149 10.76 -12.28 24.13
CA PHE A 149 9.79 -12.51 23.05
C PHE A 149 10.36 -13.29 21.86
N ASN A 150 11.62 -13.72 21.92
CA ASN A 150 12.35 -14.30 20.80
C ASN A 150 12.34 -13.37 19.56
N LEU A 151 12.60 -12.08 19.78
CA LEU A 151 12.72 -11.11 18.70
C LEU A 151 14.01 -11.38 17.94
N THR A 152 13.88 -11.66 16.65
CA THR A 152 14.99 -11.98 15.76
C THR A 152 14.94 -11.08 14.54
N TYR A 153 16.11 -10.80 13.99
CA TYR A 153 16.27 -10.03 12.76
C TYR A 153 17.53 -10.44 12.02
N ASP A 154 17.58 -10.15 10.72
CA ASP A 154 18.75 -10.35 9.88
C ASP A 154 19.37 -8.99 9.50
N PRO A 155 20.54 -8.63 10.07
CA PRO A 155 21.20 -7.35 9.75
C PRO A 155 21.53 -7.21 8.25
N GLY A 156 21.64 -8.32 7.50
CA GLY A 156 21.91 -8.32 6.06
C GLY A 156 20.81 -7.66 5.24
N VAL A 157 19.57 -7.63 5.73
CA VAL A 157 18.39 -7.14 4.99
C VAL A 157 17.89 -5.78 5.48
N TRP A 158 18.52 -5.17 6.47
CA TRP A 158 18.17 -3.84 6.99
C TRP A 158 19.20 -2.76 6.67
N GLY A 159 18.71 -1.54 6.60
CA GLY A 159 19.53 -0.34 6.51
C GLY A 159 20.15 0.02 7.86
N GLN A 160 21.40 0.46 7.81
CA GLN A 160 22.12 1.07 8.93
C GLN A 160 22.79 2.37 8.49
N PHE A 161 22.26 3.03 7.44
CA PHE A 161 22.84 4.25 6.90
C PHE A 161 22.59 5.42 7.86
N ALA A 162 23.62 6.23 8.10
CA ALA A 162 23.59 7.34 9.05
C ALA A 162 22.67 8.49 8.61
N ASP A 163 22.40 8.61 7.32
CA ASP A 163 21.54 9.62 6.71
C ASP A 163 20.08 9.17 6.54
N THR A 164 19.75 7.94 6.94
CA THR A 164 18.38 7.42 6.90
C THR A 164 17.66 7.75 8.19
N ARG A 165 16.62 8.59 8.10
CA ARG A 165 15.88 9.15 9.25
C ARG A 165 14.45 8.62 9.41
N VAL A 166 14.06 7.65 8.57
CA VAL A 166 12.87 6.83 8.83
C VAL A 166 13.33 5.60 9.62
N TYR A 167 12.85 5.48 10.84
CA TYR A 167 13.26 4.46 11.78
C TYR A 167 12.23 3.35 11.92
N SER A 168 12.74 2.17 12.23
CA SER A 168 11.93 1.02 12.62
C SER A 168 12.49 0.44 13.91
N SER A 169 11.62 0.04 14.83
CA SER A 169 11.98 -0.64 16.07
C SER A 169 10.86 -1.58 16.50
N TRP A 170 11.13 -2.55 17.37
CA TRP A 170 10.07 -3.35 17.97
C TRP A 170 9.29 -2.56 19.01
N SER A 171 8.02 -2.91 19.19
CA SER A 171 7.23 -2.41 20.30
C SER A 171 7.86 -2.82 21.63
N ARG A 172 7.93 -1.87 22.58
CA ARG A 172 8.38 -2.10 23.96
C ARG A 172 7.27 -2.61 24.89
N THR A 173 6.06 -2.84 24.36
CA THR A 173 4.87 -3.23 25.14
C THR A 173 4.13 -4.43 24.54
N LEU A 174 4.86 -5.37 23.92
CA LEU A 174 4.26 -6.60 23.38
C LEU A 174 3.52 -7.35 24.50
N ARG A 175 2.32 -7.81 24.15
CA ARG A 175 1.45 -8.52 25.11
C ARG A 175 1.94 -9.95 25.32
N GLN A 176 1.78 -10.47 26.53
CA GLN A 176 2.17 -11.85 26.86
C GLN A 176 1.35 -12.88 26.07
N SER A 177 0.13 -12.51 25.63
CA SER A 177 -0.68 -13.34 24.73
C SER A 177 0.03 -13.67 23.42
N TYR A 178 0.97 -12.85 22.93
CA TYR A 178 1.75 -13.20 21.75
C TYR A 178 2.57 -14.47 21.92
N LYS A 179 3.08 -14.75 23.13
CA LYS A 179 3.80 -16.01 23.41
C LYS A 179 2.88 -17.21 23.27
N VAL A 180 1.62 -17.07 23.68
CA VAL A 180 0.58 -18.10 23.51
C VAL A 180 0.31 -18.34 22.03
N GLY A 181 0.08 -17.27 21.27
CA GLY A 181 -0.14 -17.38 19.82
C GLY A 181 1.05 -17.98 19.07
N TYR A 182 2.27 -17.54 19.41
CA TYR A 182 3.51 -18.07 18.84
C TYR A 182 3.67 -19.56 19.15
N ALA A 183 3.47 -19.98 20.41
CA ALA A 183 3.57 -21.37 20.82
C ALA A 183 2.52 -22.26 20.14
N ALA A 184 1.28 -21.77 19.95
CA ALA A 184 0.25 -22.48 19.22
C ALA A 184 0.64 -22.68 17.74
N LEU A 185 1.15 -21.64 17.08
CA LEU A 185 1.60 -21.73 15.68
C LEU A 185 2.80 -22.65 15.50
N ARG A 186 3.70 -22.76 16.50
CA ARG A 186 4.84 -23.71 16.46
C ARG A 186 4.39 -25.18 16.36
N LYS A 187 3.14 -25.48 16.72
CA LYS A 187 2.56 -26.81 16.62
C LYS A 187 1.97 -27.09 15.22
N VAL A 188 1.82 -26.09 14.35
CA VAL A 188 1.25 -26.23 13.00
C VAL A 188 2.27 -26.90 12.05
N PRO A 189 1.97 -28.07 11.46
CA PRO A 189 2.89 -28.76 10.57
C PRO A 189 3.25 -27.93 9.34
N GLY A 190 4.55 -27.90 8.99
CA GLY A 190 5.05 -27.22 7.80
C GLY A 190 5.14 -25.70 7.89
N LEU A 191 4.72 -25.09 9.00
CA LEU A 191 4.78 -23.63 9.17
C LEU A 191 6.22 -23.16 9.42
N ALA A 192 6.69 -22.22 8.60
CA ALA A 192 8.03 -21.67 8.69
C ALA A 192 8.16 -20.60 9.79
N PHE A 193 9.34 -20.51 10.39
CA PHE A 193 9.72 -19.51 11.39
C PHE A 193 11.03 -18.85 10.93
N PRO A 194 10.96 -17.92 9.97
CA PRO A 194 12.16 -17.26 9.46
C PRO A 194 12.82 -16.43 10.57
N ARG A 195 14.15 -16.29 10.49
CA ARG A 195 14.90 -15.38 11.36
C ARG A 195 14.42 -13.93 11.21
N ASP A 196 14.00 -13.55 10.02
CA ASP A 196 13.42 -12.24 9.74
C ASP A 196 12.48 -12.34 8.54
N GLY A 197 11.18 -12.10 8.75
CA GLY A 197 10.21 -12.10 7.66
C GLY A 197 10.44 -10.98 6.63
N ASN A 198 11.11 -9.90 7.02
CA ASN A 198 11.50 -8.82 6.10
C ASN A 198 12.69 -9.20 5.21
N GLY A 199 13.22 -10.42 5.33
CA GLY A 199 14.22 -10.99 4.43
C GLY A 199 13.65 -11.56 3.12
N GLY A 200 12.36 -11.39 2.85
CA GLY A 200 11.72 -11.87 1.63
C GLY A 200 11.19 -13.31 1.77
N THR A 201 10.95 -13.78 2.99
CA THR A 201 10.42 -15.11 3.27
C THR A 201 9.17 -15.04 4.14
N HIS A 202 8.18 -15.87 3.83
CA HIS A 202 6.98 -15.98 4.65
C HIS A 202 7.20 -16.80 5.93
N GLY A 203 6.19 -16.88 6.78
CA GLY A 203 6.19 -17.63 8.02
C GLY A 203 5.71 -16.81 9.21
N VAL A 204 6.06 -17.26 10.41
CA VAL A 204 5.75 -16.60 11.67
C VAL A 204 6.96 -15.83 12.18
N PHE A 205 6.81 -14.52 12.34
CA PHE A 205 7.90 -13.66 12.77
C PHE A 205 7.38 -12.43 13.51
N TYR A 206 8.21 -11.94 14.43
CA TYR A 206 7.97 -10.65 15.04
C TYR A 206 8.42 -9.53 14.11
N TYR A 207 7.50 -8.71 13.63
CA TYR A 207 7.82 -7.56 12.78
C TYR A 207 8.02 -6.29 13.62
N PRO A 208 8.93 -5.41 13.22
CA PRO A 208 9.09 -4.12 13.87
C PRO A 208 7.99 -3.14 13.41
N ILE A 209 7.87 -2.03 14.12
CA ILE A 209 6.94 -0.94 13.84
C ILE A 209 7.70 0.33 13.42
N SER A 210 7.01 1.25 12.75
CA SER A 210 7.54 2.51 12.24
C SER A 210 7.64 3.56 13.35
N LYS A 211 8.61 3.37 14.26
CA LYS A 211 8.76 4.15 15.49
C LYS A 211 10.23 4.57 15.67
N ASP A 212 10.44 5.80 16.13
CA ASP A 212 11.75 6.24 16.60
C ASP A 212 11.89 5.82 18.09
N PRO A 213 12.83 4.93 18.43
CA PRO A 213 12.96 4.44 19.81
C PRO A 213 13.59 5.47 20.76
N THR A 214 14.18 6.56 20.25
CA THR A 214 14.78 7.61 21.07
C THR A 214 13.70 8.54 21.60
N THR A 215 12.77 8.97 20.75
CA THR A 215 11.63 9.83 21.14
C THR A 215 10.40 9.03 21.56
N ASP A 216 10.37 7.73 21.27
CA ASP A 216 9.18 6.88 21.39
C ASP A 216 7.98 7.39 20.58
N SER A 217 8.24 8.12 19.48
CA SER A 217 7.22 8.67 18.61
C SER A 217 7.16 7.95 17.25
N ARG A 218 6.05 8.13 16.53
CA ARG A 218 5.90 7.62 15.17
C ARG A 218 7.03 8.13 14.28
N SER A 219 7.69 7.21 13.57
CA SER A 219 8.63 7.56 12.51
C SER A 219 7.96 7.36 11.16
N TYR A 220 7.93 8.40 10.33
CA TYR A 220 7.22 8.42 9.06
C TYR A 220 7.85 9.43 8.10
N SER A 221 7.24 9.68 6.94
CA SER A 221 7.97 10.37 5.87
C SER A 221 8.24 11.84 6.17
N ARG A 222 7.40 12.52 6.96
CA ARG A 222 7.69 13.89 7.41
C ARG A 222 8.92 13.94 8.33
N THR A 223 8.94 13.13 9.39
CA THR A 223 10.06 13.10 10.33
C THR A 223 11.36 12.67 9.64
N GLY A 224 11.27 11.79 8.64
CA GLY A 224 12.43 11.31 7.90
C GLY A 224 12.94 12.23 6.78
N HIS A 225 12.04 12.91 6.08
CA HIS A 225 12.32 13.56 4.79
C HIS A 225 11.88 15.04 4.70
N TRP A 226 11.54 15.65 5.84
CA TRP A 226 11.22 17.08 5.92
C TRP A 226 11.76 17.72 7.20
N ASP A 227 11.39 17.17 8.36
CA ASP A 227 11.71 17.80 9.64
C ASP A 227 13.24 17.90 9.84
N GLY A 228 13.71 19.07 10.28
CA GLY A 228 15.14 19.35 10.49
C GLY A 228 15.97 19.58 9.20
N ILE A 229 15.40 19.43 8.00
CA ILE A 229 16.12 19.67 6.75
C ILE A 229 16.21 21.17 6.44
N THR A 230 17.44 21.65 6.28
CA THR A 230 17.73 23.06 6.02
C THR A 230 18.30 23.27 4.61
N ARG A 231 17.43 23.23 3.59
CA ARG A 231 17.80 23.34 2.16
C ARG A 231 16.96 24.39 1.43
N PRO A 232 17.55 25.49 0.91
CA PRO A 232 16.81 26.58 0.26
C PRO A 232 16.23 26.22 -1.11
N ASN A 233 16.59 25.07 -1.68
CA ASN A 233 16.05 24.55 -2.94
C ASN A 233 14.89 23.56 -2.73
N TYR A 234 14.44 23.38 -1.48
CA TYR A 234 13.34 22.48 -1.11
C TYR A 234 12.13 23.30 -0.63
N HIS A 235 11.18 23.51 -1.54
CA HIS A 235 9.96 24.27 -1.26
C HIS A 235 8.74 23.34 -1.14
N MET A 236 7.80 23.75 -0.30
CA MET A 236 6.50 23.08 -0.16
C MET A 236 5.37 24.11 -0.14
N ILE A 237 4.23 23.75 -0.72
CA ILE A 237 2.95 24.42 -0.51
C ILE A 237 1.99 23.39 0.09
N VAL A 238 1.22 23.81 1.08
CA VAL A 238 0.22 22.98 1.78
C VAL A 238 -1.19 23.55 1.57
N GLY A 239 -2.22 22.76 1.85
CA GLY A 239 -3.62 23.19 1.69
C GLY A 239 -4.05 23.39 0.23
N MET A 240 -3.34 22.79 -0.73
CA MET A 240 -3.58 22.99 -2.17
C MET A 240 -3.84 21.69 -2.89
N ARG A 241 -5.01 21.58 -3.50
CA ARG A 241 -5.42 20.42 -4.31
C ARG A 241 -4.96 20.61 -5.75
N VAL A 242 -4.02 19.77 -6.19
CA VAL A 242 -3.68 19.65 -7.62
C VAL A 242 -4.84 19.01 -8.37
N ASN A 243 -5.28 19.65 -9.45
CA ASN A 243 -6.35 19.16 -10.30
C ASN A 243 -5.91 18.88 -11.74
N LYS A 244 -4.88 19.55 -12.26
CA LYS A 244 -4.46 19.36 -13.66
C LYS A 244 -2.95 19.45 -13.87
N ILE A 245 -2.42 18.56 -14.68
CA ILE A 245 -1.09 18.64 -15.27
C ILE A 245 -1.25 19.12 -16.70
N ASN A 246 -0.65 20.26 -17.05
CA ASN A 246 -0.72 20.77 -18.41
C ASN A 246 0.37 20.15 -19.27
N LEU A 247 -0.05 19.58 -20.39
CA LEU A 247 0.85 19.05 -21.41
C LEU A 247 1.04 20.07 -22.53
N ARG A 248 2.25 20.10 -23.10
CA ARG A 248 2.54 20.74 -24.37
C ARG A 248 3.36 19.78 -25.21
N HIS A 249 2.81 19.32 -26.33
CA HIS A 249 3.43 18.29 -27.18
C HIS A 249 3.91 17.07 -26.38
N LYS A 250 3.04 16.50 -25.52
CA LYS A 250 3.34 15.34 -24.64
C LYS A 250 4.35 15.58 -23.51
N ARG A 251 4.87 16.80 -23.37
CA ARG A 251 5.69 17.21 -22.23
C ARG A 251 4.82 17.84 -21.14
N ALA A 252 4.90 17.37 -19.90
CA ALA A 252 4.34 18.04 -18.74
C ALA A 252 5.14 19.32 -18.45
N VAL A 253 4.48 20.48 -18.58
CA VAL A 253 5.14 21.80 -18.47
C VAL A 253 4.73 22.58 -17.24
N SER A 254 3.56 22.30 -16.68
CA SER A 254 3.09 22.95 -15.45
C SER A 254 2.04 22.13 -14.71
N VAL A 255 1.88 22.46 -13.43
CA VAL A 255 0.88 21.91 -12.53
C VAL A 255 -0.08 23.02 -12.10
N GLN A 256 -1.37 22.73 -12.15
CA GLN A 256 -2.43 23.60 -11.64
C GLN A 256 -2.99 23.05 -10.33
N PHE A 257 -3.23 23.96 -9.39
CA PHE A 257 -3.84 23.64 -8.10
C PHE A 257 -4.72 24.78 -7.60
N VAL A 258 -5.66 24.43 -6.73
CA VAL A 258 -6.61 25.33 -6.08
C VAL A 258 -6.57 25.11 -4.56
N PRO A 259 -6.99 26.09 -3.74
CA PRO A 259 -7.19 25.89 -2.31
C PRO A 259 -8.08 24.67 -2.03
N ALA A 260 -7.61 23.77 -1.17
CA ALA A 260 -8.30 22.52 -0.85
C ALA A 260 -9.60 22.74 -0.07
N ASP A 261 -9.70 23.86 0.65
CA ASP A 261 -10.88 24.28 1.42
C ASP A 261 -11.98 24.95 0.57
N GLY A 262 -11.72 25.15 -0.73
CA GLY A 262 -12.67 25.82 -1.64
C GLY A 262 -12.73 27.34 -1.49
N SER A 263 -11.84 27.96 -0.71
CA SER A 263 -11.79 29.42 -0.51
C SER A 263 -11.49 30.22 -1.78
N GLY A 264 -11.03 29.56 -2.85
CA GLY A 264 -10.83 30.17 -4.16
C GLY A 264 -10.98 29.16 -5.29
N THR A 265 -11.45 29.62 -6.44
CA THR A 265 -11.65 28.80 -7.64
C THR A 265 -10.65 29.08 -8.76
N ALA A 266 -9.93 30.21 -8.70
CA ALA A 266 -8.92 30.53 -9.69
C ALA A 266 -7.67 29.65 -9.48
N PRO A 267 -7.28 28.82 -10.47
CA PRO A 267 -6.15 27.92 -10.32
C PRO A 267 -4.83 28.69 -10.32
N THR A 268 -3.96 28.36 -9.37
CA THR A 268 -2.55 28.76 -9.41
C THR A 268 -1.79 27.78 -10.31
N THR A 269 -0.90 28.29 -11.15
CA THR A 269 -0.07 27.46 -12.05
C THR A 269 1.40 27.60 -11.70
N VAL A 270 2.10 26.48 -11.53
CA VAL A 270 3.56 26.45 -11.36
C VAL A 270 4.20 25.64 -12.49
N ARG A 271 5.31 26.16 -13.04
CA ARG A 271 6.03 25.51 -14.16
C ARG A 271 7.11 24.55 -13.66
N ALA A 272 7.23 23.42 -14.35
CA ALA A 272 8.29 22.43 -14.15
C ALA A 272 9.25 22.44 -15.35
N LYS A 273 10.54 22.60 -15.09
CA LYS A 273 11.60 22.64 -16.11
C LYS A 273 12.02 21.25 -16.55
N ARG A 274 12.15 20.29 -15.63
CA ARG A 274 12.60 18.92 -15.92
C ARG A 274 11.44 17.94 -15.93
N GLU A 275 10.85 17.64 -14.78
CA GLU A 275 9.81 16.62 -14.64
C GLU A 275 8.69 17.07 -13.69
N VAL A 276 7.50 16.53 -13.93
CA VAL A 276 6.39 16.52 -12.96
C VAL A 276 6.28 15.09 -12.42
N ILE A 277 6.13 14.94 -11.11
CA ILE A 277 6.06 13.65 -10.46
C ILE A 277 4.78 13.56 -9.64
N LEU A 278 3.90 12.62 -9.98
CA LEU A 278 2.70 12.33 -9.21
C LEU A 278 3.02 11.35 -8.08
N SER A 279 2.79 11.79 -6.85
CA SER A 279 2.93 11.01 -5.63
C SER A 279 1.70 11.19 -4.72
N ALA A 280 0.52 11.36 -5.32
CA ALA A 280 -0.74 11.67 -4.64
C ALA A 280 -1.41 10.44 -4.02
N GLY A 281 -0.85 9.25 -4.23
CA GLY A 281 -1.36 7.98 -3.74
C GLY A 281 -2.35 7.31 -4.69
N ALA A 282 -2.57 6.01 -4.48
CA ALA A 282 -3.32 5.16 -5.39
C ALA A 282 -4.78 5.56 -5.66
N LEU A 283 -5.36 6.42 -4.81
CA LEU A 283 -6.74 6.87 -5.00
C LEU A 283 -6.84 8.24 -5.70
N ARG A 284 -5.79 9.07 -5.67
CA ARG A 284 -5.79 10.43 -6.25
C ARG A 284 -4.95 10.54 -7.52
N THR A 285 -3.83 9.82 -7.60
CA THR A 285 -3.01 9.78 -8.81
C THR A 285 -3.79 9.45 -10.09
N PRO A 286 -4.63 8.38 -10.15
CA PRO A 286 -5.44 8.13 -11.33
C PRO A 286 -6.42 9.27 -11.62
N GLN A 287 -6.98 9.90 -10.58
CA GLN A 287 -7.88 11.04 -10.73
C GLN A 287 -7.17 12.22 -11.40
N ILE A 288 -5.97 12.59 -10.94
CA ILE A 288 -5.20 13.71 -11.49
C ILE A 288 -4.81 13.43 -12.95
N LEU A 289 -4.42 12.19 -13.27
CA LEU A 289 -4.17 11.79 -14.66
C LEU A 289 -5.43 11.98 -15.52
N GLN A 290 -6.58 11.50 -15.06
CA GLN A 290 -7.84 11.61 -15.79
C GLN A 290 -8.27 13.08 -15.99
N LEU A 291 -8.17 13.91 -14.95
CA LEU A 291 -8.42 15.36 -15.04
C LEU A 291 -7.45 16.08 -15.99
N SER A 292 -6.28 15.49 -16.22
CA SER A 292 -5.27 15.98 -17.16
C SER A 292 -5.45 15.47 -18.59
N GLY A 293 -6.55 14.76 -18.88
CA GLY A 293 -6.80 14.19 -20.21
C GLY A 293 -6.02 12.89 -20.49
N ILE A 294 -5.47 12.25 -19.46
CA ILE A 294 -4.71 11.00 -19.56
C ILE A 294 -5.51 9.87 -18.90
N GLY A 295 -6.08 8.97 -19.69
CA GLY A 295 -6.87 7.87 -19.15
C GLY A 295 -7.76 7.17 -20.18
N PRO A 296 -8.78 6.41 -19.75
CA PRO A 296 -9.67 5.71 -20.67
C PRO A 296 -10.48 6.70 -21.50
N LYS A 297 -10.27 6.71 -22.83
CA LYS A 297 -10.94 7.66 -23.74
C LYS A 297 -12.43 7.85 -23.49
N GLY A 298 -13.20 6.76 -23.42
CA GLY A 298 -14.65 6.83 -23.22
C GLY A 298 -15.09 7.44 -21.89
N LEU A 299 -14.29 7.29 -20.82
CA LEU A 299 -14.53 7.92 -19.53
C LEU A 299 -14.32 9.45 -19.64
N LEU A 300 -13.21 9.85 -20.26
CA LEU A 300 -12.84 11.26 -20.42
C LEU A 300 -13.85 12.02 -21.30
N GLU A 301 -14.25 11.43 -22.42
CA GLU A 301 -15.27 12.00 -23.31
C GLU A 301 -16.61 12.15 -22.59
N SER A 302 -17.01 11.16 -21.79
CA SER A 302 -18.24 11.21 -20.99
C SER A 302 -18.20 12.29 -19.89
N ALA A 303 -17.01 12.67 -19.43
CA ALA A 303 -16.79 13.74 -18.47
C ALA A 303 -16.58 15.12 -19.12
N GLY A 304 -16.58 15.21 -20.45
CA GLY A 304 -16.30 16.45 -21.18
C GLY A 304 -14.83 16.90 -21.07
N ILE A 305 -13.90 15.98 -20.90
CA ILE A 305 -12.46 16.24 -20.80
C ILE A 305 -11.79 15.88 -22.13
N ASP A 306 -11.00 16.81 -22.68
CA ASP A 306 -10.21 16.57 -23.87
C ASP A 306 -9.19 15.44 -23.65
N VAL A 307 -9.14 14.49 -24.59
CA VAL A 307 -8.25 13.33 -24.51
C VAL A 307 -6.88 13.69 -25.06
N GLU A 308 -5.93 13.92 -24.16
CA GLU A 308 -4.52 14.10 -24.51
C GLU A 308 -3.85 12.75 -24.82
N ILE A 309 -4.13 11.73 -23.99
CA ILE A 309 -3.55 10.39 -24.13
C ILE A 309 -4.59 9.34 -23.72
N ASP A 310 -5.00 8.51 -24.69
CA ASP A 310 -5.78 7.30 -24.40
C ASP A 310 -4.89 6.24 -23.74
N LEU A 311 -5.11 6.06 -22.44
CA LEU A 311 -4.37 5.17 -21.57
C LEU A 311 -5.36 4.41 -20.67
N PRO A 312 -6.01 3.35 -21.19
CA PRO A 312 -7.14 2.69 -20.51
C PRO A 312 -6.78 1.96 -19.21
N GLY A 313 -5.50 1.87 -18.88
CA GLY A 313 -5.03 1.35 -17.59
C GLY A 313 -5.20 2.33 -16.42
N VAL A 314 -5.36 3.64 -16.68
CA VAL A 314 -5.47 4.64 -15.60
C VAL A 314 -6.78 4.43 -14.85
N GLY A 315 -6.66 4.16 -13.55
CA GLY A 315 -7.78 3.86 -12.68
C GLY A 315 -8.22 2.40 -12.70
N ALA A 316 -7.70 1.58 -13.61
CA ALA A 316 -7.96 0.14 -13.64
C ALA A 316 -7.05 -0.62 -12.66
N ASN A 317 -7.21 -1.94 -12.58
CA ASN A 317 -6.35 -2.84 -11.77
C ASN A 317 -6.28 -2.47 -10.27
N PHE A 318 -7.30 -1.78 -9.75
CA PHE A 318 -7.36 -1.41 -8.34
C PHE A 318 -7.42 -2.69 -7.49
N GLN A 319 -6.52 -2.76 -6.51
CA GLN A 319 -6.38 -3.86 -5.56
C GLN A 319 -6.23 -3.29 -4.15
N ASP A 320 -6.76 -4.01 -3.18
CA ASP A 320 -6.57 -3.75 -1.74
C ASP A 320 -6.67 -5.09 -1.00
N HIS A 321 -6.10 -5.17 0.19
CA HIS A 321 -6.20 -6.35 1.05
C HIS A 321 -7.52 -6.35 1.80
N PRO A 322 -8.43 -7.31 1.60
CA PRO A 322 -9.59 -7.43 2.44
C PRO A 322 -9.23 -7.98 3.82
N ILE A 323 -10.05 -7.63 4.79
CA ILE A 323 -9.94 -8.05 6.18
C ILE A 323 -11.22 -8.78 6.58
N GLY A 324 -11.07 -9.84 7.36
CA GLY A 324 -12.20 -10.57 7.93
C GLY A 324 -12.72 -11.67 7.00
N PRO A 325 -13.59 -12.56 7.50
CA PRO A 325 -14.31 -12.43 8.76
C PRO A 325 -13.47 -12.82 9.99
N SER A 326 -13.86 -12.32 11.16
CA SER A 326 -13.25 -12.71 12.44
C SER A 326 -13.83 -14.03 12.93
N VAL A 327 -12.96 -15.01 13.17
CA VAL A 327 -13.32 -16.27 13.84
C VAL A 327 -13.12 -16.09 15.34
N GLN A 328 -14.14 -16.38 16.13
CA GLN A 328 -14.22 -16.08 17.55
C GLN A 328 -14.54 -17.33 18.36
N PHE A 329 -13.95 -17.42 19.54
CA PHE A 329 -14.11 -18.48 20.52
C PHE A 329 -14.37 -17.88 21.91
N ASN A 330 -14.84 -18.71 22.84
CA ASN A 330 -14.76 -18.48 24.27
C ASN A 330 -13.70 -19.42 24.86
N TRP A 331 -12.85 -18.90 25.73
CA TRP A 331 -11.87 -19.65 26.50
C TRP A 331 -12.25 -19.62 27.98
N THR A 332 -12.16 -20.75 28.67
CA THR A 332 -12.46 -20.82 30.12
C THR A 332 -11.20 -20.88 30.98
N SER A 333 -10.06 -21.26 30.41
CA SER A 333 -8.77 -21.17 31.08
C SER A 333 -8.22 -19.73 31.02
N PRO A 334 -7.61 -19.22 32.11
CA PRO A 334 -7.12 -17.84 32.15
C PRO A 334 -5.92 -17.64 31.21
N LEU A 335 -5.83 -16.44 30.64
CA LEU A 335 -4.66 -15.99 29.90
C LEU A 335 -3.56 -15.46 30.83
N PRO A 336 -2.28 -15.49 30.39
CA PRO A 336 -1.23 -14.78 31.10
C PRO A 336 -1.59 -13.30 31.29
N PRO A 337 -1.29 -12.72 32.47
CA PRO A 337 -1.56 -11.31 32.72
C PRO A 337 -0.83 -10.45 31.69
N SER A 338 -1.53 -9.43 31.17
CA SER A 338 -0.97 -8.47 30.23
C SER A 338 -1.46 -7.08 30.58
N PRO A 339 -0.67 -6.03 30.31
CA PRO A 339 -1.14 -4.66 30.44
C PRO A 339 -2.37 -4.39 29.55
N PRO A 340 -3.12 -3.30 29.82
CA PRO A 340 -4.24 -2.87 29.00
C PRO A 340 -3.83 -2.73 27.53
N PRO A 341 -4.71 -3.10 26.58
CA PRO A 341 -4.36 -3.06 25.17
C PRO A 341 -4.13 -1.63 24.66
N ASN A 342 -3.03 -1.42 23.94
CA ASN A 342 -2.77 -0.24 23.12
C ASN A 342 -2.65 -0.67 21.66
N ILE A 343 -3.69 -0.46 20.84
CA ILE A 343 -3.77 -1.01 19.48
C ILE A 343 -2.59 -0.62 18.58
N LEU A 344 -1.99 0.57 18.74
CA LEU A 344 -0.87 1.00 17.90
C LEU A 344 0.46 0.43 18.35
N ASN A 345 0.66 0.27 19.66
CA ASN A 345 1.90 -0.25 20.22
C ASN A 345 1.88 -1.77 20.39
N ASP A 346 0.73 -2.39 20.58
CA ASP A 346 0.63 -3.82 20.91
C ASP A 346 0.63 -4.70 19.67
N GLN A 347 1.20 -4.23 18.56
CA GLN A 347 1.36 -4.98 17.33
C GLN A 347 2.80 -5.46 17.19
N GLY A 348 2.99 -6.63 16.58
CA GLY A 348 4.34 -7.09 16.31
C GLY A 348 4.47 -8.55 15.95
N LEU A 349 3.42 -9.37 15.90
CA LEU A 349 3.50 -10.77 15.46
C LEU A 349 2.54 -11.04 14.30
N SER A 350 3.02 -11.66 13.24
CA SER A 350 2.20 -12.06 12.10
C SER A 350 2.56 -13.47 11.63
N ALA A 351 1.58 -14.17 11.06
CA ALA A 351 1.76 -15.46 10.42
C ALA A 351 1.35 -15.34 8.95
N VAL A 352 2.36 -15.22 8.10
CA VAL A 352 2.24 -14.96 6.68
C VAL A 352 2.41 -16.30 5.96
N MET A 353 1.36 -16.79 5.28
CA MET A 353 1.31 -18.20 4.85
C MET A 353 0.94 -18.35 3.38
N GLY A 354 1.53 -19.37 2.74
CA GLY A 354 1.16 -19.81 1.38
C GLY A 354 -0.12 -20.64 1.37
N LEU A 355 -0.78 -20.71 0.21
CA LEU A 355 -2.06 -21.41 0.10
C LEU A 355 -1.97 -22.93 0.39
N PRO A 356 -0.92 -23.67 -0.02
CA PRO A 356 -0.82 -25.10 0.29
C PRO A 356 -0.83 -25.43 1.79
N LEU A 357 -0.33 -24.54 2.65
CA LEU A 357 -0.38 -24.73 4.10
C LEU A 357 -1.78 -24.48 4.67
N VAL A 358 -2.47 -23.48 4.15
CA VAL A 358 -3.76 -23.01 4.68
C VAL A 358 -4.93 -23.84 4.13
N ALA A 359 -4.78 -24.37 2.93
CA ALA A 359 -5.81 -25.09 2.19
C ALA A 359 -5.23 -26.37 1.54
N PRO A 360 -4.61 -27.29 2.30
CA PRO A 360 -3.85 -28.43 1.75
C PRO A 360 -4.67 -29.34 0.85
N ASP A 361 -5.99 -29.46 1.08
CA ASP A 361 -6.86 -30.34 0.30
C ASP A 361 -7.45 -29.66 -0.95
N THR A 362 -7.44 -28.32 -1.01
CA THR A 362 -8.19 -27.57 -2.04
C THR A 362 -7.33 -26.65 -2.89
N PHE A 363 -6.08 -26.35 -2.51
CA PHE A 363 -5.22 -25.40 -3.24
C PHE A 363 -5.06 -25.77 -4.73
N GLY A 364 -4.95 -27.07 -5.05
CA GLY A 364 -4.84 -27.56 -6.43
C GLY A 364 -6.11 -27.33 -7.25
N THR A 365 -7.28 -27.56 -6.65
CA THR A 365 -8.59 -27.32 -7.28
C THR A 365 -8.82 -25.82 -7.47
N LEU A 366 -8.49 -25.00 -6.48
CA LEU A 366 -8.60 -23.53 -6.58
C LEU A 366 -7.70 -22.97 -7.68
N SER A 367 -6.45 -23.43 -7.74
CA SER A 367 -5.51 -23.11 -8.82
C SER A 367 -6.09 -23.42 -10.20
N GLN A 368 -6.65 -24.62 -10.39
CA GLN A 368 -7.22 -25.03 -11.67
C GLN A 368 -8.48 -24.22 -12.02
N LYS A 369 -9.39 -24.04 -11.05
CA LYS A 369 -10.61 -23.24 -11.21
C LYS A 369 -10.24 -21.83 -11.63
N TYR A 370 -9.27 -21.19 -10.97
CA TYR A 370 -8.84 -19.86 -11.33
C TYR A 370 -8.17 -19.82 -12.71
N ALA A 371 -7.23 -20.71 -13.01
CA ALA A 371 -6.54 -20.74 -14.31
C ALA A 371 -7.51 -20.87 -15.51
N SER A 372 -8.57 -21.64 -15.34
CA SER A 372 -9.58 -21.92 -16.39
C SER A 372 -10.57 -20.79 -16.64
N GLN A 373 -10.66 -19.80 -15.75
CA GLN A 373 -11.61 -18.70 -15.92
C GLN A 373 -11.27 -17.86 -17.15
N ASP A 374 -12.30 -17.50 -17.90
CA ASP A 374 -12.27 -16.33 -18.77
C ASP A 374 -12.33 -15.08 -17.89
N ILE A 375 -11.15 -14.49 -17.65
CA ILE A 375 -11.00 -13.37 -16.73
C ILE A 375 -11.85 -12.17 -17.13
N SER A 376 -12.15 -11.99 -18.42
CA SER A 376 -12.91 -10.84 -18.92
C SER A 376 -14.32 -10.76 -18.33
N LYS A 377 -14.92 -11.91 -17.99
CA LYS A 377 -16.25 -12.00 -17.36
C LYS A 377 -16.27 -11.49 -15.91
N TYR A 378 -15.10 -11.39 -15.27
CA TYR A 378 -14.95 -10.96 -13.89
C TYR A 378 -14.32 -9.55 -13.79
N LEU A 379 -14.13 -8.85 -14.91
CA LEU A 379 -13.67 -7.46 -14.97
C LEU A 379 -14.84 -6.49 -15.16
N PRO A 380 -14.64 -5.17 -14.93
CA PRO A 380 -15.67 -4.18 -15.24
C PRO A 380 -16.18 -4.31 -16.68
N THR A 381 -17.47 -4.12 -16.89
CA THR A 381 -18.06 -4.08 -18.24
C THR A 381 -17.34 -3.04 -19.10
N GLY A 382 -16.98 -3.41 -20.34
CA GLY A 382 -16.25 -2.52 -21.25
C GLY A 382 -14.77 -2.38 -20.97
N THR A 383 -14.18 -3.22 -20.10
CA THR A 383 -12.72 -3.22 -19.86
C THR A 383 -11.96 -3.37 -21.18
N HIS A 384 -11.01 -2.46 -21.41
CA HIS A 384 -10.24 -2.42 -22.65
C HIS A 384 -9.42 -3.72 -22.88
N PRO A 385 -9.30 -4.22 -24.12
CA PRO A 385 -8.61 -5.49 -24.41
C PRO A 385 -7.17 -5.59 -23.87
N THR A 386 -6.41 -4.49 -23.86
CA THR A 386 -5.05 -4.51 -23.29
C THR A 386 -5.05 -4.74 -21.78
N VAL A 387 -6.01 -4.16 -21.05
CA VAL A 387 -6.18 -4.39 -19.61
C VAL A 387 -6.61 -5.82 -19.37
N VAL A 388 -7.55 -6.37 -20.15
CA VAL A 388 -7.93 -7.79 -20.07
C VAL A 388 -6.71 -8.70 -20.26
N LYS A 389 -5.84 -8.39 -21.23
CA LYS A 389 -4.60 -9.15 -21.49
C LYS A 389 -3.64 -9.10 -20.29
N GLY A 390 -3.47 -7.94 -19.66
CA GLY A 390 -2.66 -7.81 -18.45
C GLY A 390 -3.23 -8.60 -17.27
N GLN A 391 -4.54 -8.57 -17.09
CA GLN A 391 -5.23 -9.37 -16.06
C GLN A 391 -5.07 -10.87 -16.31
N LYS A 392 -5.10 -11.31 -17.58
CA LYS A 392 -4.84 -12.71 -17.94
C LYS A 392 -3.41 -13.11 -17.59
N ALA A 393 -2.41 -12.24 -17.82
CA ALA A 393 -1.02 -12.52 -17.44
C ALA A 393 -0.89 -12.70 -15.92
N MET A 394 -1.45 -11.78 -15.12
CA MET A 394 -1.45 -11.88 -13.66
C MET A 394 -2.22 -13.10 -13.15
N GLN A 395 -3.36 -13.44 -13.77
CA GLN A 395 -4.14 -14.64 -13.45
C GLN A 395 -3.30 -15.91 -13.58
N MET A 396 -2.56 -16.06 -14.68
CA MET A 396 -1.77 -17.27 -14.91
C MET A 396 -0.64 -17.41 -13.90
N ILE A 397 0.02 -16.31 -13.54
CA ILE A 397 1.04 -16.30 -12.49
C ILE A 397 0.41 -16.70 -11.16
N LEU A 398 -0.61 -15.98 -10.70
CA LEU A 398 -1.24 -16.24 -9.40
C LEU A 398 -1.84 -17.66 -9.30
N ALA A 399 -2.44 -18.18 -10.38
CA ALA A 399 -2.94 -19.55 -10.41
C ALA A 399 -1.81 -20.57 -10.26
N SER A 400 -0.63 -20.32 -10.81
CA SER A 400 0.55 -21.15 -10.60
C SER A 400 1.04 -21.05 -9.16
N GLU A 401 1.14 -19.84 -8.63
CA GLU A 401 1.63 -19.56 -7.26
C GLU A 401 0.73 -20.13 -6.17
N MET A 402 -0.56 -20.38 -6.45
CA MET A 402 -1.45 -21.13 -5.54
C MET A 402 -0.93 -22.54 -5.19
N ARG A 403 -0.02 -23.11 -5.99
CA ARG A 403 0.58 -24.43 -5.79
C ARG A 403 2.01 -24.38 -5.22
N ASP A 404 2.59 -23.19 -5.10
CA ASP A 404 3.94 -22.99 -4.55
C ASP A 404 3.83 -22.36 -3.15
N ASN A 405 4.79 -22.64 -2.27
CA ASN A 405 4.89 -22.03 -0.95
C ASN A 405 5.77 -20.78 -0.94
N LYS A 406 6.21 -20.26 -2.09
CA LYS A 406 7.03 -19.03 -2.13
C LYS A 406 6.22 -17.75 -1.99
N LEU A 407 4.97 -17.75 -2.44
CA LEU A 407 4.10 -16.58 -2.40
C LEU A 407 3.10 -16.72 -1.25
N SER A 408 2.96 -15.67 -0.46
CA SER A 408 1.97 -15.63 0.61
C SER A 408 0.58 -15.28 0.09
N PHE A 409 -0.43 -15.94 0.65
CA PHE A 409 -1.85 -15.76 0.32
C PHE A 409 -2.64 -15.12 1.46
N VAL A 410 -2.20 -15.29 2.71
CA VAL A 410 -2.91 -14.76 3.88
C VAL A 410 -1.93 -14.26 4.94
N ASN A 411 -2.30 -13.17 5.63
CA ASN A 411 -1.82 -12.89 6.98
C ASN A 411 -2.87 -13.39 7.97
N TYR A 412 -2.51 -14.33 8.82
CA TYR A 412 -3.28 -14.62 10.01
C TYR A 412 -2.83 -13.66 11.12
N ILE A 413 -3.75 -12.78 11.56
CA ILE A 413 -3.45 -11.82 12.63
C ILE A 413 -3.30 -12.59 13.93
N VAL A 414 -2.05 -12.75 14.37
CA VAL A 414 -1.74 -13.44 15.62
C VAL A 414 -2.05 -12.49 16.76
N SER A 415 -2.77 -12.95 17.78
CA SER A 415 -3.02 -12.19 19.01
C SER A 415 -2.78 -13.03 20.26
N GLY A 416 -2.90 -14.36 20.13
CA GLY A 416 -3.01 -15.29 21.25
C GLY A 416 -4.23 -15.01 22.13
N LEU A 417 -5.28 -14.44 21.55
CA LEU A 417 -6.58 -14.21 22.14
C LEU A 417 -7.59 -15.16 21.51
N PRO A 418 -8.80 -15.32 22.10
CA PRO A 418 -9.83 -16.21 21.56
C PRO A 418 -10.49 -15.70 20.27
N SER A 419 -9.82 -14.84 19.51
CA SER A 419 -10.27 -14.43 18.18
C SER A 419 -9.10 -14.09 17.28
N SER A 420 -9.32 -14.29 15.99
CA SER A 420 -8.41 -13.85 14.93
C SER A 420 -9.18 -13.65 13.63
N GLN A 421 -8.57 -12.93 12.71
CA GLN A 421 -9.10 -12.67 11.38
C GLN A 421 -7.99 -12.77 10.34
N PRO A 422 -8.33 -13.14 9.09
CA PRO A 422 -7.40 -13.16 8.00
C PRO A 422 -7.32 -11.78 7.35
N ILE A 423 -6.15 -11.46 6.83
CA ILE A 423 -5.97 -10.45 5.78
C ILE A 423 -5.64 -11.23 4.51
N ALA A 424 -6.48 -11.16 3.49
CA ALA A 424 -6.16 -11.84 2.24
C ALA A 424 -5.12 -11.01 1.48
N PHE A 425 -3.95 -11.60 1.23
CA PHE A 425 -2.89 -10.95 0.47
C PHE A 425 -3.04 -11.09 -1.04
N ARG A 426 -3.90 -12.00 -1.49
CA ARG A 426 -4.19 -12.22 -2.91
C ARG A 426 -5.68 -12.13 -3.13
N ILE A 427 -6.05 -11.20 -4.00
CA ILE A 427 -7.42 -11.03 -4.48
C ILE A 427 -7.41 -11.12 -6.01
N MET A 428 -8.47 -11.70 -6.54
CA MET A 428 -8.69 -11.97 -7.96
C MET A 428 -9.69 -10.99 -8.55
N SER A 429 -10.59 -10.44 -7.73
CA SER A 429 -11.38 -9.27 -8.08
C SER A 429 -10.47 -8.08 -8.43
N ARG A 430 -10.94 -7.21 -9.32
CA ARG A 430 -10.20 -5.99 -9.71
C ARG A 430 -11.16 -4.83 -9.75
N GLY A 431 -10.90 -3.84 -8.92
CA GLY A 431 -11.72 -2.65 -8.85
C GLY A 431 -11.35 -1.58 -9.88
N THR A 432 -11.93 -0.40 -9.71
CA THR A 432 -11.53 0.83 -10.40
C THR A 432 -11.53 2.04 -9.48
N VAL A 433 -10.69 3.03 -9.80
CA VAL A 433 -10.74 4.37 -9.22
C VAL A 433 -10.79 5.39 -10.35
N ASN A 434 -11.93 6.08 -10.47
CA ASN A 434 -12.20 6.99 -11.58
C ASN A 434 -12.73 8.34 -11.11
N ILE A 435 -12.62 9.37 -11.94
CA ILE A 435 -13.37 10.62 -11.78
C ILE A 435 -14.88 10.35 -11.78
N ASN A 436 -15.62 11.14 -11.01
CA ASN A 436 -17.07 11.20 -11.17
C ASN A 436 -17.39 12.00 -12.44
N VAL A 437 -17.96 11.37 -13.46
CA VAL A 437 -18.22 12.01 -14.76
C VAL A 437 -19.15 13.22 -14.68
N THR A 438 -20.02 13.30 -13.67
CA THR A 438 -20.91 14.47 -13.46
C THR A 438 -20.29 15.55 -12.59
N SER A 439 -19.20 15.23 -11.87
CA SER A 439 -18.45 16.18 -11.05
C SER A 439 -16.97 15.76 -10.97
N PRO A 440 -16.18 15.93 -12.04
CA PRO A 440 -14.83 15.34 -12.12
C PRO A 440 -13.87 15.82 -11.03
N GLU A 441 -14.08 17.05 -10.57
CA GLU A 441 -13.30 17.73 -9.51
C GLU A 441 -13.66 17.28 -8.09
N SER A 442 -14.73 16.48 -7.91
CA SER A 442 -15.14 15.94 -6.61
C SER A 442 -14.24 14.78 -6.16
N ALA A 443 -14.59 14.07 -5.09
CA ALA A 443 -13.85 12.86 -4.70
C ALA A 443 -13.92 11.79 -5.80
N PRO A 444 -12.87 10.98 -5.98
CA PRO A 444 -12.91 9.90 -6.97
C PRO A 444 -13.95 8.85 -6.59
N VAL A 445 -14.56 8.24 -7.61
CA VAL A 445 -15.43 7.07 -7.48
C VAL A 445 -14.55 5.84 -7.28
N ILE A 446 -14.64 5.24 -6.10
CA ILE A 446 -13.93 4.01 -5.75
C ILE A 446 -14.90 2.84 -5.85
N ASP A 447 -14.56 1.87 -6.70
CA ASP A 447 -15.27 0.60 -6.77
C ASP A 447 -14.29 -0.54 -6.52
N TYR A 448 -14.43 -1.21 -5.37
CA TYR A 448 -13.60 -2.37 -5.02
C TYR A 448 -13.92 -3.60 -5.88
N ARG A 449 -15.15 -3.69 -6.40
CA ARG A 449 -15.68 -4.89 -7.04
C ARG A 449 -15.46 -6.14 -6.18
N ALA A 450 -15.68 -5.98 -4.89
CA ALA A 450 -15.41 -6.98 -3.87
C ALA A 450 -16.13 -8.30 -4.19
N LEU A 451 -15.42 -9.42 -4.08
CA LEU A 451 -15.96 -10.77 -4.33
C LEU A 451 -16.63 -10.93 -5.70
N THR A 452 -16.25 -10.15 -6.71
CA THR A 452 -16.76 -10.33 -8.08
C THR A 452 -16.12 -11.52 -8.77
N ASN A 453 -14.88 -11.85 -8.43
CA ASN A 453 -14.29 -13.14 -8.77
C ASN A 453 -14.61 -14.16 -7.66
N PRO A 454 -15.26 -15.31 -7.96
CA PRO A 454 -15.67 -16.28 -6.95
C PRO A 454 -14.50 -16.96 -6.22
N ILE A 455 -13.28 -16.94 -6.80
CA ILE A 455 -12.09 -17.47 -6.13
C ILE A 455 -11.80 -16.73 -4.83
N ASP A 456 -12.13 -15.44 -4.75
CA ASP A 456 -11.91 -14.66 -3.51
C ASP A 456 -12.74 -15.25 -2.37
N LEU A 457 -14.01 -15.58 -2.62
CA LEU A 457 -14.88 -16.19 -1.63
C LEU A 457 -14.40 -17.58 -1.23
N ASP A 458 -13.95 -18.40 -2.19
CA ASP A 458 -13.40 -19.73 -1.92
C ASP A 458 -12.14 -19.63 -1.01
N LEU A 459 -11.26 -18.65 -1.27
CA LEU A 459 -10.08 -18.40 -0.44
C LEU A 459 -10.49 -18.00 0.99
N MET A 460 -11.48 -17.11 1.14
CA MET A 460 -11.95 -16.70 2.46
C MET A 460 -12.53 -17.87 3.26
N ILE A 461 -13.30 -18.76 2.61
CA ILE A 461 -13.82 -19.97 3.25
C ILE A 461 -12.66 -20.87 3.72
N ALA A 462 -11.63 -21.05 2.88
CA ALA A 462 -10.45 -21.82 3.26
C ALA A 462 -9.74 -21.20 4.49
N TYR A 463 -9.65 -19.87 4.56
CA TYR A 463 -9.05 -19.18 5.71
C TYR A 463 -9.88 -19.35 6.99
N VAL A 464 -11.22 -19.30 6.89
CA VAL A 464 -12.11 -19.60 8.03
C VAL A 464 -11.90 -21.03 8.51
N ARG A 465 -11.86 -22.01 7.61
CA ARG A 465 -11.61 -23.42 7.95
C ARG A 465 -10.25 -23.60 8.64
N PHE A 466 -9.20 -22.99 8.11
CA PHE A 466 -7.86 -23.02 8.73
C PHE A 466 -7.88 -22.47 10.16
N MET A 467 -8.51 -21.31 10.39
CA MET A 467 -8.56 -20.71 11.73
C MET A 467 -9.34 -21.58 12.71
N ARG A 468 -10.50 -22.12 12.30
CA ARG A 468 -11.28 -23.06 13.14
C ARG A 468 -10.46 -24.27 13.55
N TRP A 469 -9.80 -24.91 12.58
CA TRP A 469 -8.87 -26.00 12.83
C TRP A 469 -7.72 -25.59 13.75
N HIS A 470 -7.11 -24.43 13.51
CA HIS A 470 -5.98 -23.95 14.29
C HIS A 470 -6.37 -23.73 15.76
N PHE A 471 -7.48 -23.04 16.02
CA PHE A 471 -7.99 -22.81 17.38
C PHE A 471 -8.35 -24.12 18.09
N THR A 472 -9.18 -24.95 17.47
CA THR A 472 -9.64 -26.21 18.09
C THR A 472 -8.52 -27.21 18.34
N THR A 473 -7.48 -27.23 17.50
CA THR A 473 -6.37 -28.18 17.63
C THR A 473 -5.27 -27.66 18.53
N HIS A 474 -4.83 -26.41 18.36
CA HIS A 474 -3.58 -25.91 18.96
C HIS A 474 -3.80 -25.08 20.22
N PHE A 475 -5.03 -24.64 20.49
CA PHE A 475 -5.43 -23.96 21.71
C PHE A 475 -6.36 -24.81 22.60
N ALA A 476 -6.46 -26.12 22.37
CA ALA A 476 -7.37 -27.01 23.11
C ALA A 476 -7.23 -26.92 24.66
N GLU A 477 -6.03 -26.62 25.16
CA GLU A 477 -5.74 -26.40 26.59
C GLU A 477 -6.53 -25.22 27.22
N TYR A 478 -7.07 -24.32 26.39
CA TYR A 478 -7.90 -23.20 26.82
C TYR A 478 -9.40 -23.52 26.89
N ASN A 479 -9.78 -24.79 26.68
CA ASN A 479 -11.17 -25.26 26.66
C ASN A 479 -12.04 -24.40 25.73
N VAL A 480 -11.69 -24.43 24.45
CA VAL A 480 -12.21 -23.50 23.44
C VAL A 480 -13.60 -23.91 22.97
N THR A 481 -14.52 -22.95 22.93
CA THR A 481 -15.86 -23.12 22.34
C THR A 481 -16.06 -22.09 21.24
N GLU A 482 -16.37 -22.52 20.02
CA GLU A 482 -16.56 -21.61 18.88
C GLU A 482 -17.81 -20.73 19.09
N VAL A 483 -17.67 -19.43 18.78
CA VAL A 483 -18.74 -18.41 18.85
C VAL A 483 -19.10 -17.92 17.46
N ALA A 484 -18.10 -17.60 16.63
CA ALA A 484 -18.30 -17.17 15.24
C ALA A 484 -17.27 -17.89 14.34
N PRO A 485 -17.65 -18.44 13.18
CA PRO A 485 -19.00 -18.45 12.60
C PRO A 485 -20.04 -19.21 13.41
N GLY A 486 -19.62 -20.23 14.17
CA GLY A 486 -20.52 -21.12 14.90
C GLY A 486 -20.30 -22.57 14.46
N ALA A 487 -20.33 -23.49 15.42
CA ALA A 487 -20.06 -24.90 15.18
C ALA A 487 -21.07 -25.56 14.22
N GLU A 488 -22.24 -24.97 14.03
CA GLU A 488 -23.31 -25.42 13.14
C GLU A 488 -23.12 -25.05 11.66
N LEU A 489 -22.32 -24.02 11.37
CA LEU A 489 -22.02 -23.62 9.99
C LEU A 489 -20.88 -24.49 9.44
N GLN A 490 -21.22 -25.46 8.60
CA GLN A 490 -20.29 -26.50 8.12
C GLN A 490 -20.11 -26.53 6.60
N THR A 491 -21.17 -26.20 5.84
CA THR A 491 -21.11 -26.23 4.37
C THR A 491 -20.45 -24.98 3.81
N ASP A 492 -19.97 -25.07 2.56
CA ASP A 492 -19.35 -23.92 1.90
C ASP A 492 -20.37 -22.78 1.68
N GLU A 493 -21.65 -23.10 1.43
CA GLU A 493 -22.71 -22.10 1.30
C GLU A 493 -22.96 -21.34 2.61
N GLN A 494 -22.95 -22.05 3.74
CA GLN A 494 -23.10 -21.46 5.07
C GLN A 494 -21.94 -20.54 5.42
N LEU A 495 -20.70 -21.01 5.19
CA LEU A 495 -19.51 -20.20 5.43
C LEU A 495 -19.41 -19.02 4.45
N ALA A 496 -19.89 -19.18 3.21
CA ALA A 496 -19.97 -18.09 2.24
C ALA A 496 -20.86 -16.95 2.74
N GLN A 497 -22.04 -17.27 3.29
CA GLN A 497 -22.95 -16.26 3.84
C GLN A 497 -22.30 -15.50 5.00
N PHE A 498 -21.62 -16.20 5.90
CA PHE A 498 -20.87 -15.59 7.00
C PHE A 498 -19.76 -14.66 6.48
N VAL A 499 -18.98 -15.10 5.49
CA VAL A 499 -17.96 -14.24 4.85
C VAL A 499 -18.61 -12.98 4.28
N VAL A 500 -19.67 -13.10 3.48
CA VAL A 500 -20.32 -11.94 2.84
C VAL A 500 -20.84 -10.90 3.84
N GLN A 501 -21.30 -11.34 5.02
CA GLN A 501 -21.78 -10.45 6.08
C GLN A 501 -20.66 -9.64 6.73
N GLU A 502 -19.52 -10.30 7.03
CA GLU A 502 -18.45 -9.75 7.86
C GLU A 502 -17.23 -9.24 7.05
N TYR A 503 -17.16 -9.54 5.76
CA TYR A 503 -16.04 -9.16 4.90
C TYR A 503 -15.93 -7.64 4.72
N SER A 504 -14.74 -7.11 4.98
CA SER A 504 -14.32 -5.76 4.59
C SER A 504 -13.41 -5.85 3.35
N PRO A 505 -13.74 -5.17 2.24
CA PRO A 505 -12.92 -5.20 1.03
C PRO A 505 -11.64 -4.35 1.13
N THR A 506 -11.39 -3.72 2.27
CA THR A 506 -10.25 -2.83 2.47
C THR A 506 -9.55 -3.08 3.79
N GLY A 507 -8.23 -3.04 3.70
CA GLY A 507 -7.28 -2.96 4.80
C GLY A 507 -6.38 -1.74 4.62
N PHE A 508 -6.84 -0.76 3.84
CA PHE A 508 -6.17 0.50 3.54
C PHE A 508 -4.82 0.34 2.81
N HIS A 509 -4.73 -0.64 1.90
CA HIS A 509 -3.57 -0.91 1.06
C HIS A 509 -3.87 -0.73 -0.44
N PRO A 510 -4.44 0.40 -0.88
CA PRO A 510 -4.79 0.60 -2.28
C PRO A 510 -3.54 0.63 -3.18
N VAL A 511 -3.56 -0.14 -4.27
CA VAL A 511 -2.49 -0.18 -5.29
C VAL A 511 -3.04 -0.33 -6.72
N GLY A 512 -2.15 -0.27 -7.71
CA GLY A 512 -2.39 -0.78 -9.07
C GLY A 512 -3.09 0.17 -10.05
N THR A 513 -3.59 1.31 -9.58
CA THR A 513 -4.36 2.28 -10.38
C THR A 513 -3.57 3.05 -11.42
N ALA A 514 -2.24 2.96 -11.40
CA ALA A 514 -1.34 3.45 -12.44
C ALA A 514 -0.21 2.42 -12.68
N ALA A 515 -0.59 1.15 -12.82
CA ALA A 515 0.33 0.01 -12.79
C ALA A 515 1.53 0.12 -13.75
N LYS A 516 2.71 -0.24 -13.22
CA LYS A 516 3.94 -0.52 -13.96
C LYS A 516 3.82 -1.86 -14.68
N LEU A 517 3.35 -1.80 -15.92
CA LEU A 517 3.24 -2.93 -16.83
C LEU A 517 3.64 -2.48 -18.24
N PRO A 518 3.98 -3.40 -19.16
CA PRO A 518 4.00 -3.08 -20.58
C PRO A 518 2.68 -2.43 -21.01
N ARG A 519 2.73 -1.39 -21.85
CA ARG A 519 1.51 -0.72 -22.36
C ARG A 519 0.52 -1.70 -23.02
N ALA A 520 1.04 -2.72 -23.70
CA ALA A 520 0.25 -3.78 -24.34
C ALA A 520 -0.51 -4.69 -23.34
N LEU A 521 -0.17 -4.61 -22.05
CA LEU A 521 -0.84 -5.30 -20.94
C LEU A 521 -1.65 -4.32 -20.08
N GLY A 522 -1.98 -3.14 -20.60
CA GLY A 522 -2.76 -2.13 -19.88
C GLY A 522 -1.94 -1.35 -18.85
N GLY A 523 -0.62 -1.33 -18.97
CA GLY A 523 0.23 -0.50 -18.11
C GLY A 523 0.05 1.00 -18.34
N VAL A 524 0.24 1.76 -17.27
CA VAL A 524 0.17 3.22 -17.25
C VAL A 524 1.56 3.84 -17.28
N VAL A 525 2.51 3.22 -16.57
CA VAL A 525 3.91 3.66 -16.55
C VAL A 525 4.86 2.57 -17.05
N ASP A 526 5.99 3.01 -17.59
CA ASP A 526 7.08 2.13 -18.02
C ASP A 526 7.95 1.65 -16.83
N GLU A 527 9.02 0.91 -17.13
CA GLU A 527 9.93 0.37 -16.11
C GLU A 527 10.71 1.44 -15.34
N GLU A 528 10.77 2.69 -15.84
CA GLU A 528 11.31 3.84 -15.10
C GLU A 528 10.20 4.71 -14.46
N LEU A 529 8.97 4.21 -14.47
CA LEU A 529 7.77 4.88 -13.98
C LEU A 529 7.37 6.16 -14.73
N VAL A 530 7.80 6.33 -15.99
CA VAL A 530 7.31 7.40 -16.88
C VAL A 530 5.95 7.01 -17.43
N VAL A 531 4.99 7.94 -17.39
CA VAL A 531 3.63 7.74 -17.94
C VAL A 531 3.72 7.56 -19.45
N TYR A 532 3.19 6.45 -19.97
CA TYR A 532 3.22 6.16 -21.40
C TYR A 532 2.59 7.29 -22.21
N GLY A 533 3.29 7.69 -23.27
CA GLY A 533 2.86 8.77 -24.14
C GLY A 533 3.27 10.16 -23.65
N THR A 534 3.96 10.26 -22.51
CA THR A 534 4.57 11.51 -22.02
C THR A 534 6.10 11.44 -22.09
N GLU A 535 6.76 12.59 -22.06
CA GLU A 535 8.24 12.67 -22.05
C GLU A 535 8.83 12.73 -20.63
N ASN A 536 8.12 13.35 -19.69
CA ASN A 536 8.68 13.80 -18.40
C ASN A 536 7.65 13.84 -17.27
N LEU A 537 6.55 13.09 -17.40
CA LEU A 537 5.59 12.89 -16.31
C LEU A 537 5.84 11.50 -15.71
N ARG A 538 6.14 11.44 -14.42
CA ARG A 538 6.28 10.17 -13.68
C ARG A 538 5.17 9.99 -12.66
N VAL A 539 4.92 8.73 -12.32
CA VAL A 539 4.12 8.36 -11.15
C VAL A 539 5.01 7.60 -10.18
N VAL A 540 5.06 8.03 -8.93
CA VAL A 540 5.87 7.38 -7.90
C VAL A 540 5.07 7.38 -6.59
N ASP A 541 4.26 6.34 -6.43
CA ASP A 541 3.52 6.01 -5.20
C ASP A 541 2.98 4.57 -5.29
N ALA A 542 2.06 4.18 -4.41
CA ALA A 542 1.48 2.83 -4.40
C ALA A 542 0.70 2.44 -5.67
N SER A 543 0.26 3.41 -6.49
CA SER A 543 -0.49 3.15 -7.74
C SER A 543 0.31 2.37 -8.77
N VAL A 544 1.66 2.41 -8.74
CA VAL A 544 2.49 1.75 -9.74
C VAL A 544 2.66 0.25 -9.51
N MET A 545 2.34 -0.27 -8.32
CA MET A 545 2.52 -1.69 -8.03
C MET A 545 1.57 -2.51 -8.92
N PRO A 546 2.07 -3.38 -9.83
CA PRO A 546 1.19 -4.13 -10.73
C PRO A 546 0.37 -5.17 -9.97
N THR A 547 0.97 -5.81 -8.97
CA THR A 547 0.32 -6.70 -8.01
C THR A 547 0.60 -6.19 -6.61
N ILE A 548 -0.40 -6.29 -5.73
CA ILE A 548 -0.22 -5.94 -4.32
C ILE A 548 0.79 -6.89 -3.66
N VAL A 549 1.66 -6.36 -2.79
CA VAL A 549 2.62 -7.16 -2.02
C VAL A 549 1.96 -7.78 -0.80
N ALA A 550 2.39 -8.97 -0.36
CA ALA A 550 1.89 -9.63 0.84
C ALA A 550 2.42 -9.01 2.15
N ALA A 551 2.20 -7.71 2.31
CA ALA A 551 2.62 -6.91 3.45
C ALA A 551 1.87 -5.58 3.49
N THR A 552 2.12 -4.79 4.53
CA THR A 552 1.80 -3.36 4.51
C THR A 552 2.58 -2.67 3.38
N THR A 553 1.97 -1.68 2.72
CA THR A 553 2.55 -1.06 1.52
C THR A 553 3.67 -0.06 1.81
N GLN A 554 3.77 0.44 3.06
CA GLN A 554 4.68 1.55 3.42
C GLN A 554 6.13 1.30 3.01
N GLN A 555 6.73 0.18 3.42
CA GLN A 555 8.15 -0.09 3.12
C GLN A 555 8.39 -0.09 1.61
N THR A 556 7.47 -0.72 0.88
CA THR A 556 7.56 -0.85 -0.57
C THR A 556 7.46 0.50 -1.25
N VAL A 557 6.59 1.41 -0.76
CA VAL A 557 6.48 2.78 -1.30
C VAL A 557 7.77 3.57 -1.06
N TYR A 558 8.41 3.46 0.11
CA TYR A 558 9.72 4.08 0.31
C TYR A 558 10.79 3.49 -0.63
N ALA A 559 10.86 2.17 -0.76
CA ALA A 559 11.83 1.52 -1.64
C ALA A 559 11.64 1.92 -3.11
N ILE A 560 10.40 2.04 -3.58
CA ILE A 560 10.08 2.57 -4.91
C ILE A 560 10.64 3.99 -5.07
N ALA A 561 10.39 4.88 -4.09
CA ALA A 561 10.88 6.26 -4.14
C ALA A 561 12.42 6.34 -4.12
N GLU A 562 13.06 5.56 -3.24
CA GLU A 562 14.53 5.48 -3.17
C GLU A 562 15.14 4.93 -4.47
N LYS A 563 14.51 3.93 -5.09
CA LYS A 563 14.94 3.39 -6.39
C LYS A 563 14.89 4.44 -7.48
N VAL A 564 13.76 5.13 -7.62
CA VAL A 564 13.58 6.15 -8.67
C VAL A 564 14.56 7.30 -8.47
N SER A 565 14.74 7.77 -7.23
CA SER A 565 15.67 8.88 -6.94
C SER A 565 17.14 8.54 -7.21
N ALA A 566 17.53 7.27 -7.17
CA ALA A 566 18.87 6.82 -7.50
C ALA A 566 19.13 6.68 -9.01
N SER A 567 18.11 6.79 -9.86
CA SER A 567 18.27 6.62 -11.31
C SER A 567 19.22 7.68 -11.88
N ARG A 568 20.21 7.24 -12.67
CA ARG A 568 21.19 8.13 -13.32
C ARG A 568 20.54 9.19 -14.21
N ARG A 569 19.33 8.95 -14.72
CA ARG A 569 18.57 9.92 -15.52
C ARG A 569 18.20 11.19 -14.74
N TRP A 570 18.06 11.13 -13.42
CA TRP A 570 17.76 12.30 -12.58
C TRP A 570 18.96 13.22 -12.41
N TYR A 571 20.17 12.64 -12.36
CA TYR A 571 21.36 13.43 -12.17
C TYR A 571 21.86 14.10 -13.44
N GLY A 572 21.53 13.55 -14.62
CA GLY A 572 22.02 14.02 -15.91
C GLY A 572 23.52 13.77 -16.06
N GLY A 573 23.89 13.05 -17.12
CA GLY A 573 25.27 13.04 -17.62
C GLY A 573 25.61 14.33 -18.35
#